data_AF-A0A259MIP1-F1
#
_entry.id   AF-A0A259MIP1-F1
#
_cell.length_a   1.000
_cell.length_b   1.000
_cell.length_c   1.000
_cell.angle_alpha   90.00
_cell.angle_beta   90.00
_cell.angle_gamma   90.00
#
_symmetry.space_group_name_H-M   'P 1'
#
loop_
_entity.id
_entity.type
_entity.pdbx_description
1 polymer ?
#
loop_
_entity_poly.entity_id
_entity_poly.type
_entity_poly.pdbx_seq_one_letter_code
_entity_poly.pdbx_strand_id
1 'polypeptide(L)'
;MTGEQTSEVAIPVSRSKVGFLAIASLAMAVAAAWMLLAAPGVGSNPFHQFGLGFGVFFFLLLAYGHLRTLTAKEPGLVINRQGFLFRPTGLAFGWVDWADVREIREGLGRGGAFLSVRLYDPQEYIARGNGLQRLAKSINWRLSGSPVTFTSGSLQADPTEILKVIRMYFSEAKRAESGPLSSSPPPM
;
A
#
# COMPACT_ATOMS: atom_id res chain seq x y z
N MET A 1 11.73 0.25 -36.92
CA MET A 1 12.07 -1.05 -36.31
C MET A 1 11.51 -1.07 -34.90
N THR A 2 10.38 -1.79 -34.74
CA THR A 2 9.85 -2.44 -33.53
C THR A 2 10.16 -1.84 -32.17
N GLY A 3 9.34 -0.89 -31.71
CA GLY A 3 9.17 -0.62 -30.28
C GLY A 3 8.07 -1.54 -29.74
N GLU A 4 8.44 -2.56 -28.99
CA GLU A 4 7.50 -3.40 -28.26
C GLU A 4 6.58 -2.53 -27.41
N GLN A 5 5.26 -2.73 -27.58
CA GLN A 5 4.26 -2.21 -26.66
C GLN A 5 4.47 -2.90 -25.30
N THR A 6 5.34 -2.32 -24.47
CA THR A 6 5.41 -2.60 -23.04
C THR A 6 4.09 -2.15 -22.44
N SER A 7 3.13 -3.07 -22.31
CA SER A 7 1.82 -2.81 -21.71
C SER A 7 1.99 -2.54 -20.22
N GLU A 8 2.40 -1.33 -19.87
CA GLU A 8 2.45 -0.84 -18.50
C GLU A 8 1.05 -0.43 -18.06
N VAL A 9 0.60 -0.94 -16.91
CA VAL A 9 -0.66 -0.54 -16.29
C VAL A 9 -0.36 0.40 -15.14
N ALA A 10 -0.70 1.67 -15.30
CA ALA A 10 -0.58 2.70 -14.27
C ALA A 10 -1.95 3.03 -13.68
N ILE A 11 -2.14 2.75 -12.39
CA ILE A 11 -3.38 3.04 -11.65
C ILE A 11 -3.13 4.28 -10.77
N PRO A 12 -3.81 5.41 -11.04
CA PRO A 12 -3.68 6.62 -10.24
C PRO A 12 -4.39 6.50 -8.89
N VAL A 13 -4.07 7.44 -8.00
CA VAL A 13 -4.73 7.59 -6.71
C VAL A 13 -6.09 8.27 -6.90
N SER A 14 -7.12 7.81 -6.18
CA SER A 14 -8.43 8.47 -6.17
C SER A 14 -8.39 9.76 -5.36
N ARG A 15 -8.20 10.90 -6.04
CA ARG A 15 -8.11 12.22 -5.39
C ARG A 15 -9.34 12.59 -4.56
N SER A 16 -10.53 12.15 -4.97
CA SER A 16 -11.76 12.37 -4.20
C SER A 16 -11.78 11.59 -2.89
N LYS A 17 -11.45 10.29 -2.91
CA LYS A 17 -11.36 9.46 -1.69
C LYS A 17 -10.30 9.99 -0.74
N VAL A 18 -9.10 10.29 -1.25
CA VAL A 18 -8.01 10.82 -0.43
C VAL A 18 -8.34 12.23 0.09
N GLY A 19 -9.00 13.06 -0.69
CA GLY A 19 -9.48 14.39 -0.26
C GLY A 19 -10.49 14.30 0.88
N PHE A 20 -11.47 13.41 0.77
CA PHE A 20 -12.42 13.15 1.84
C PHE A 20 -11.73 12.69 3.14
N LEU A 21 -10.77 11.76 3.03
CA LEU A 21 -9.99 11.29 4.18
C LEU A 21 -9.11 12.39 4.80
N ALA A 22 -8.54 13.29 3.99
CA ALA A 22 -7.80 14.45 4.48
C ALA A 22 -8.69 15.39 5.29
N ILE A 23 -9.90 15.69 4.79
CA ILE A 23 -10.88 16.53 5.49
C ILE A 23 -11.34 15.85 6.79
N ALA A 24 -11.68 14.56 6.73
CA ALA A 24 -12.14 13.80 7.88
C ALA A 24 -11.06 13.72 8.99
N SER A 25 -9.81 13.47 8.63
CA SER A 25 -8.69 13.45 9.59
C SER A 25 -8.45 14.83 10.21
N LEU A 26 -8.51 15.91 9.43
CA LEU A 26 -8.38 17.27 9.98
C LEU A 26 -9.54 17.61 10.93
N ALA A 27 -10.78 17.26 10.57
CA ALA A 27 -11.94 17.47 11.43
C ALA A 27 -11.81 16.71 12.77
N MET A 28 -11.31 15.47 12.75
CA MET A 28 -11.04 14.70 13.96
C MET A 28 -9.92 15.29 14.81
N ALA A 29 -8.86 15.82 14.21
CA ALA A 29 -7.82 16.54 14.94
C ALA A 29 -8.37 17.78 15.65
N VAL A 30 -9.20 18.57 14.95
CA VAL A 30 -9.87 19.76 15.51
C VAL A 30 -10.81 19.37 16.65
N ALA A 31 -11.62 18.32 16.48
CA ALA A 31 -12.52 17.84 17.52
C ALA A 31 -11.77 17.39 18.78
N ALA A 32 -10.69 16.61 18.62
CA ALA A 32 -9.86 16.16 19.73
C ALA A 32 -9.16 17.33 20.45
N ALA A 33 -8.66 18.32 19.70
CA ALA A 33 -8.05 19.52 20.27
C ALA A 33 -9.08 20.38 21.00
N TRP A 34 -10.27 20.55 20.44
CA TRP A 34 -11.37 21.26 21.08
C TRP A 34 -11.78 20.58 22.39
N MET A 35 -11.94 19.25 22.41
CA MET A 35 -12.23 18.52 23.64
C MET A 35 -11.12 18.70 24.68
N LEU A 36 -9.85 18.69 24.27
CA LEU A 36 -8.74 18.88 25.18
C LEU A 36 -8.71 20.28 25.82
N LEU A 37 -9.10 21.32 25.07
CA LEU A 37 -9.02 22.72 25.50
C LEU A 37 -10.29 23.24 26.18
N ALA A 38 -11.46 22.71 25.80
CA ALA A 38 -12.76 23.28 26.17
C ALA A 38 -13.69 22.31 26.93
N ALA A 39 -13.42 21.00 26.94
CA ALA A 39 -14.30 20.06 27.63
C ALA A 39 -14.03 20.03 29.16
N PRO A 40 -15.02 20.38 29.99
CA PRO A 40 -14.87 20.30 31.44
C PRO A 40 -14.66 18.85 31.89
N GLY A 41 -13.75 18.63 32.84
CA GLY A 41 -13.44 17.29 33.38
C GLY A 41 -12.41 16.47 32.57
N VAL A 42 -11.99 16.95 31.40
CA VAL A 42 -10.85 16.34 30.67
C VAL A 42 -9.52 16.69 31.34
N GLY A 43 -9.36 17.94 31.79
CA GLY A 43 -8.12 18.42 32.40
C GLY A 43 -7.75 17.79 33.74
N SER A 44 -8.69 17.12 34.42
CA SER A 44 -8.47 16.50 35.73
C SER A 44 -8.00 15.05 35.67
N ASN A 45 -8.12 14.38 34.52
CA ASN A 45 -7.66 13.00 34.35
C ASN A 45 -6.50 12.94 33.33
N PRO A 46 -5.27 12.63 33.78
CA PRO A 46 -4.10 12.52 32.92
C PRO A 46 -4.25 11.53 31.76
N PHE A 47 -5.04 10.46 31.94
CA PHE A 47 -5.29 9.48 30.87
C PHE A 47 -6.14 10.08 29.74
N HIS A 48 -7.13 10.92 30.05
CA HIS A 48 -7.94 11.61 29.04
C HIS A 48 -7.11 12.65 28.27
N GLN A 49 -6.27 13.41 28.98
CA GLN A 49 -5.36 14.37 28.37
C GLN A 49 -4.39 13.69 27.41
N PHE A 50 -3.76 12.59 27.85
CA PHE A 50 -2.86 11.82 27.02
C PHE A 50 -3.57 11.22 25.81
N GLY A 51 -4.73 10.60 26.01
CA GLY A 51 -5.51 9.99 24.92
C GLY A 51 -5.94 11.00 23.84
N LEU A 52 -6.44 12.18 24.26
CA LEU A 52 -6.82 13.24 23.33
C LEU A 52 -5.62 13.89 22.66
N GLY A 53 -4.53 14.15 23.40
CA GLY A 53 -3.29 14.68 22.85
C GLY A 53 -2.67 13.74 21.81
N PHE A 54 -2.65 12.44 22.11
CA PHE A 54 -2.26 11.41 21.16
C PHE A 54 -3.20 11.38 19.95
N GLY A 55 -4.51 11.51 20.16
CA GLY A 55 -5.51 11.62 19.10
C GLY A 55 -5.22 12.78 18.14
N VAL A 56 -4.98 13.99 18.67
CA VAL A 56 -4.60 15.16 17.85
C VAL A 56 -3.36 14.86 17.03
N PHE A 57 -2.28 14.38 17.66
CA PHE A 57 -1.05 14.04 16.97
C PHE A 57 -1.27 13.00 15.86
N PHE A 58 -1.99 11.92 16.17
CA PHE A 58 -2.29 10.83 15.25
C PHE A 58 -3.08 11.32 14.03
N PHE A 59 -4.16 12.08 14.24
CA PHE A 59 -4.99 12.59 13.15
C PHE A 59 -4.27 13.64 12.30
N LEU A 60 -3.41 14.47 12.89
CA LEU A 60 -2.54 15.38 12.13
C LEU A 60 -1.52 14.62 11.27
N LEU A 61 -0.93 13.55 11.81
CA LEU A 61 -0.02 12.69 11.05
C LEU A 61 -0.73 12.02 9.86
N LEU A 62 -1.96 11.56 10.06
CA LEU A 62 -2.80 11.06 8.97
C LEU A 62 -3.08 12.15 7.94
N ALA A 63 -3.58 13.32 8.37
CA ALA A 63 -3.90 14.43 7.47
C ALA A 63 -2.69 14.83 6.61
N TYR A 64 -1.51 14.91 7.21
CA TYR A 64 -0.25 15.15 6.51
C TYR A 64 0.02 14.10 5.42
N GLY A 65 -0.12 12.81 5.73
CA GLY A 65 0.06 11.73 4.75
C GLY A 65 -0.92 11.81 3.58
N HIS A 66 -2.19 12.13 3.84
CA HIS A 66 -3.21 12.28 2.80
C HIS A 66 -2.94 13.51 1.93
N LEU A 67 -2.58 14.64 2.55
CA LEU A 67 -2.24 15.86 1.82
C LEU A 67 -1.02 15.66 0.91
N ARG A 68 0.02 14.98 1.42
CA ARG A 68 1.20 14.61 0.61
C ARG A 68 0.78 13.76 -0.60
N THR A 69 -0.13 12.82 -0.39
CA THR A 69 -0.65 11.96 -1.46
C THR A 69 -1.40 12.76 -2.53
N LEU A 70 -2.16 13.80 -2.14
CA LEU A 70 -2.84 14.68 -3.09
C LEU A 70 -1.88 15.51 -3.94
N THR A 71 -0.72 15.89 -3.38
CA THR A 71 0.33 16.64 -4.10
C THR A 71 1.24 15.76 -4.96
N ALA A 72 1.19 14.44 -4.78
CA ALA A 72 1.97 13.51 -5.59
C ALA A 72 1.46 13.50 -7.04
N LYS A 73 2.40 13.52 -7.99
CA LYS A 73 2.09 13.48 -9.44
C LYS A 73 2.17 12.06 -9.99
N GLU A 74 2.79 11.16 -9.23
CA GLU A 74 3.08 9.80 -9.62
C GLU A 74 1.86 8.87 -9.41
N PRO A 75 1.69 7.83 -10.25
CA PRO A 75 0.66 6.82 -10.05
C PRO A 75 0.81 6.12 -8.70
N GLY A 76 -0.33 5.72 -8.12
CA GLY A 76 -0.37 4.99 -6.85
C GLY A 76 0.10 3.54 -7.00
N LEU A 77 -0.07 2.96 -8.19
CA LEU A 77 0.38 1.62 -8.53
C LEU A 77 0.82 1.60 -10.00
N VAL A 78 2.00 1.05 -10.27
CA VAL A 78 2.51 0.79 -11.61
C VAL A 78 2.80 -0.70 -11.70
N ILE A 79 2.35 -1.36 -12.76
CA ILE A 79 2.54 -2.79 -13.00
C ILE A 79 3.02 -3.00 -14.43
N ASN A 80 4.03 -3.84 -14.62
CA ASN A 80 4.48 -4.28 -15.93
C ASN A 80 4.95 -5.75 -15.87
N ARG A 81 5.60 -6.23 -16.94
CA ARG A 81 6.07 -7.62 -17.05
C ARG A 81 7.22 -7.96 -16.11
N GLN A 82 8.01 -6.98 -15.67
CA GLN A 82 9.13 -7.18 -14.77
C GLN A 82 8.68 -7.24 -13.31
N GLY A 83 7.68 -6.42 -12.94
CA GLY A 83 7.27 -6.27 -11.57
C GLY A 83 6.21 -5.20 -11.37
N PHE A 84 6.22 -4.62 -10.17
CA PHE A 84 5.32 -3.52 -9.81
C PHE A 84 5.95 -2.53 -8.83
N LEU A 85 5.35 -1.34 -8.75
CA LEU A 85 5.69 -0.29 -7.81
C LEU A 85 4.43 0.25 -7.14
N PHE A 86 4.43 0.26 -5.80
CA PHE A 86 3.31 0.73 -4.99
C PHE A 86 3.66 1.99 -4.18
N ARG A 87 2.73 2.97 -4.17
CA ARG A 87 2.85 4.27 -3.52
C ARG A 87 1.56 4.63 -2.74
N PRO A 88 1.26 3.97 -1.60
CA PRO A 88 -0.02 4.13 -0.89
C PRO A 88 -0.26 5.53 -0.32
N THR A 89 0.81 6.26 0.04
CA THR A 89 0.74 7.61 0.64
C THR A 89 1.74 8.59 0.01
N GLY A 90 2.01 8.42 -1.29
CA GLY A 90 3.12 9.12 -1.97
C GLY A 90 4.51 8.71 -1.47
N LEU A 91 4.60 7.84 -0.47
CA LEU A 91 5.84 7.16 -0.07
C LEU A 91 6.03 5.95 -0.98
N ALA A 92 7.06 5.96 -1.82
CA ALA A 92 7.41 4.82 -2.64
C ALA A 92 8.01 3.72 -1.75
N PHE A 93 7.49 2.49 -1.86
CA PHE A 93 8.02 1.32 -1.14
C PHE A 93 9.15 0.61 -1.90
N GLY A 94 9.51 1.12 -3.07
CA GLY A 94 10.51 0.54 -3.97
C GLY A 94 9.87 -0.39 -4.99
N TRP A 95 10.60 -0.61 -6.09
CA TRP A 95 10.22 -1.57 -7.13
C TRP A 95 10.31 -2.99 -6.58
N VAL A 96 9.35 -3.84 -6.93
CA VAL A 96 9.31 -5.26 -6.57
C VAL A 96 9.23 -6.07 -7.86
N ASP A 97 10.24 -6.89 -8.12
CA ASP A 97 10.27 -7.79 -9.27
C ASP A 97 9.41 -9.03 -9.01
N TRP A 98 8.73 -9.54 -10.04
CA TRP A 98 7.89 -10.74 -9.90
C TRP A 98 8.69 -11.97 -9.49
N ALA A 99 9.97 -12.05 -9.88
CA ALA A 99 10.89 -13.12 -9.50
C ALA A 99 11.13 -13.17 -7.97
N ASP A 100 11.06 -12.01 -7.29
CA ASP A 100 11.22 -11.92 -5.84
C ASP A 100 9.93 -12.27 -5.09
N VAL A 101 8.80 -12.37 -5.80
CA VAL A 101 7.49 -12.70 -5.23
C VAL A 101 7.33 -14.21 -5.11
N ARG A 102 7.23 -14.67 -3.87
CA ARG A 102 6.94 -16.07 -3.53
C ARG A 102 5.46 -16.39 -3.68
N GLU A 103 4.59 -15.55 -3.13
CA GLU A 103 3.15 -15.81 -3.09
C GLU A 103 2.37 -14.50 -2.97
N ILE A 104 1.21 -14.47 -3.62
CA ILE A 104 0.23 -13.38 -3.49
C ILE A 104 -0.99 -13.91 -2.73
N ARG A 105 -1.18 -13.42 -1.50
CA ARG A 105 -2.34 -13.75 -0.68
C ARG A 105 -3.35 -12.62 -0.68
N GLU A 106 -4.60 -12.98 -0.88
CA GLU A 106 -5.73 -12.09 -0.69
C GLU A 106 -6.34 -12.35 0.69
N GLY A 107 -6.64 -11.28 1.41
CA GLY A 107 -7.36 -11.34 2.66
C GLY A 107 -8.51 -10.35 2.65
N LEU A 108 -9.57 -10.66 3.39
CA LEU A 108 -10.63 -9.72 3.71
C LEU A 108 -10.28 -9.08 5.06
N GLY A 109 -9.99 -7.78 5.04
CA GLY A 109 -9.79 -6.99 6.24
C GLY A 109 -11.05 -6.19 6.58
N ARG A 110 -11.08 -5.55 7.77
CA ARG A 110 -12.21 -4.68 8.18
C ARG A 110 -12.46 -3.49 7.24
N GLY A 111 -11.51 -3.16 6.36
CA GLY A 111 -11.59 -2.06 5.39
C GLY A 111 -11.67 -2.50 3.91
N GLY A 112 -11.94 -3.78 3.64
CA GLY A 112 -12.00 -4.34 2.28
C GLY A 112 -10.91 -5.38 1.98
N ALA A 113 -10.83 -5.80 0.71
CA ALA A 113 -9.82 -6.74 0.26
C ALA A 113 -8.42 -6.10 0.34
N PHE A 114 -7.50 -6.79 0.99
CA PHE A 114 -6.08 -6.44 1.02
C PHE A 114 -5.26 -7.56 0.38
N LEU A 115 -4.17 -7.17 -0.28
CA LEU A 115 -3.25 -8.10 -0.91
C LEU A 115 -1.92 -8.07 -0.17
N SER A 116 -1.47 -9.23 0.29
CA SER A 116 -0.21 -9.41 0.97
C SER A 116 0.75 -10.12 0.03
N VAL A 117 1.87 -9.46 -0.32
CA VAL A 117 2.91 -10.04 -1.16
C VAL A 117 3.95 -10.69 -0.27
N ARG A 118 4.07 -12.01 -0.31
CA ARG A 118 5.18 -12.71 0.34
C ARG A 118 6.37 -12.69 -0.61
N LEU A 119 7.48 -12.12 -0.14
CA LEU A 119 8.75 -12.10 -0.86
C LEU A 119 9.63 -13.27 -0.40
N TYR A 120 10.57 -13.70 -1.25
CA TYR A 120 11.59 -14.68 -0.86
C TYR A 120 12.54 -14.11 0.21
N ASP A 121 13.03 -12.89 0.01
CA ASP A 121 13.82 -12.14 1.00
C ASP A 121 13.11 -10.82 1.39
N PRO A 122 12.23 -10.84 2.40
CA PRO A 122 11.57 -9.62 2.86
C PRO A 122 12.52 -8.65 3.58
N GLN A 123 13.64 -9.13 4.15
CA GLN A 123 14.55 -8.28 4.92
C GLN A 123 15.36 -7.36 4.02
N GLU A 124 15.80 -7.87 2.88
CA GLU A 124 16.45 -7.05 1.85
C GLU A 124 15.55 -5.88 1.44
N TYR A 125 14.26 -6.16 1.20
CA TYR A 125 13.29 -5.13 0.82
C TYR A 125 13.02 -4.11 1.94
N ILE A 126 12.97 -4.54 3.20
CA ILE A 126 12.82 -3.65 4.37
C ILE A 126 14.03 -2.72 4.52
N ALA A 127 15.24 -3.20 4.20
CA ALA A 127 16.46 -2.42 4.32
C ALA A 127 16.60 -1.29 3.28
N ARG A 128 15.92 -1.41 2.13
CA ARG A 128 15.97 -0.42 1.04
C ARG A 128 15.22 0.88 1.38
N GLY A 129 15.83 2.02 1.06
CA GLY A 129 15.23 3.35 1.15
C GLY A 129 15.70 4.17 2.37
N ASN A 130 15.09 5.35 2.56
CA ASN A 130 15.39 6.23 3.68
C ASN A 130 14.79 5.72 5.02
N GLY A 131 15.15 6.34 6.14
CA GLY A 131 14.72 5.90 7.47
C GLY A 131 13.19 5.76 7.63
N LEU A 132 12.41 6.67 7.03
CA LEU A 132 10.95 6.62 7.10
C LEU A 132 10.37 5.47 6.27
N GLN A 133 10.93 5.21 5.08
CA GLN A 133 10.54 4.06 4.25
C GLN A 133 10.85 2.74 4.95
N ARG A 134 12.05 2.63 5.54
CA ARG A 134 12.46 1.43 6.30
C ARG A 134 11.54 1.20 7.50
N LEU A 135 11.20 2.26 8.24
CA LEU A 135 10.27 2.19 9.36
C LEU A 135 8.88 1.71 8.90
N ALA A 136 8.32 2.31 7.85
CA ALA A 136 7.00 1.93 7.33
C ALA A 136 6.97 0.46 6.88
N LYS A 137 7.99 -0.01 6.15
CA LYS A 137 8.13 -1.41 5.74
C LYS A 137 8.24 -2.37 6.93
N SER A 138 8.98 -1.98 7.97
CA SER A 138 9.13 -2.79 9.18
C SER A 138 7.82 -2.92 9.97
N ILE A 139 7.02 -1.85 10.02
CA ILE A 139 5.69 -1.86 10.63
C ILE A 139 4.75 -2.78 9.84
N ASN A 140 4.72 -2.66 8.51
CA ASN A 140 3.94 -3.56 7.66
C ASN A 140 4.34 -5.02 7.91
N TRP A 141 5.63 -5.33 7.90
CA TRP A 141 6.13 -6.68 8.17
C TRP A 141 5.64 -7.22 9.52
N ARG A 142 5.70 -6.42 10.59
CA ARG A 142 5.23 -6.82 11.92
C ARG A 142 3.72 -7.02 12.00
N LEU A 143 2.94 -6.25 11.25
CA LEU A 143 1.47 -6.28 11.30
C LEU A 143 0.87 -7.35 10.38
N SER A 144 1.43 -7.56 9.19
CA SER A 144 0.83 -8.42 8.15
C SER A 144 1.71 -9.60 7.74
N GLY A 145 2.95 -9.70 8.23
CA GLY A 145 3.91 -10.68 7.76
C GLY A 145 4.38 -10.43 6.32
N SER A 146 4.23 -9.20 5.82
CA SER A 146 4.72 -8.77 4.52
C SER A 146 5.18 -7.31 4.57
N PRO A 147 6.35 -6.96 3.99
CA PRO A 147 6.77 -5.57 3.87
C PRO A 147 5.92 -4.79 2.83
N VAL A 148 5.22 -5.50 1.95
CA VAL A 148 4.42 -4.95 0.85
C VAL A 148 2.98 -5.43 1.00
N THR A 149 2.18 -4.62 1.70
CA THR A 149 0.75 -4.82 1.83
C THR A 149 0.01 -3.78 1.01
N PHE A 150 -0.88 -4.23 0.14
CA PHE A 150 -1.75 -3.37 -0.63
C PHE A 150 -3.11 -3.29 0.01
N THR A 151 -3.60 -2.07 0.15
CA THR A 151 -5.03 -1.82 0.29
C THR A 151 -5.48 -0.99 -0.90
N SER A 152 -6.60 -1.36 -1.49
CA SER A 152 -7.20 -0.71 -2.66
C SER A 152 -7.86 0.63 -2.33
N GLY A 153 -8.02 0.95 -1.05
CA GLY A 153 -8.80 2.10 -0.57
C GLY A 153 -8.35 3.46 -1.11
N SER A 154 -7.08 3.63 -1.46
CA SER A 154 -6.54 4.88 -2.01
C SER A 154 -6.48 4.93 -3.54
N LEU A 155 -6.69 3.82 -4.26
CA LEU A 155 -6.56 3.76 -5.71
C LEU A 155 -7.86 4.12 -6.45
N GLN A 156 -7.72 4.64 -7.68
CA GLN A 156 -8.82 4.97 -8.59
C GLN A 156 -9.23 3.76 -9.44
N ALA A 157 -9.35 2.59 -8.83
CA ALA A 157 -9.86 1.38 -9.46
C ALA A 157 -10.59 0.53 -8.41
N ASP A 158 -11.44 -0.39 -8.87
CA ASP A 158 -12.10 -1.33 -7.98
C ASP A 158 -11.06 -2.28 -7.34
N PRO A 159 -11.18 -2.61 -6.04
CA PRO A 159 -10.31 -3.57 -5.39
C PRO A 159 -10.17 -4.88 -6.18
N THR A 160 -11.28 -5.40 -6.70
CA THR A 160 -11.35 -6.67 -7.44
C THR A 160 -10.62 -6.58 -8.78
N GLU A 161 -10.71 -5.43 -9.46
CA GLU A 161 -9.99 -5.19 -10.72
C GLU A 161 -8.48 -5.12 -10.49
N ILE A 162 -8.03 -4.41 -9.46
CA ILE A 162 -6.61 -4.33 -9.08
C ILE A 162 -6.06 -5.73 -8.79
N LEU A 163 -6.80 -6.52 -8.01
CA LEU A 163 -6.45 -7.90 -7.70
C LEU A 163 -6.34 -8.76 -8.96
N LYS A 164 -7.30 -8.63 -9.88
CA LYS A 164 -7.31 -9.37 -11.14
C LYS A 164 -6.08 -9.03 -11.99
N VAL A 165 -5.74 -7.75 -12.13
CA VAL A 165 -4.55 -7.31 -12.87
C VAL A 165 -3.26 -7.85 -12.25
N ILE A 166 -3.09 -7.70 -10.93
CA ILE A 166 -1.91 -8.20 -10.22
C ILE A 166 -1.75 -9.71 -10.41
N ARG A 167 -2.84 -10.48 -10.27
CA ARG A 167 -2.81 -11.94 -10.44
C ARG A 167 -2.45 -12.36 -11.87
N MET A 168 -2.97 -11.64 -12.87
CA MET A 168 -2.67 -11.89 -14.27
C MET A 168 -1.15 -11.78 -14.52
N TYR A 169 -0.55 -10.64 -14.19
CA TYR A 169 0.90 -10.41 -14.37
C TYR A 169 1.75 -11.40 -13.56
N PHE A 170 1.37 -11.69 -12.32
CA PHE A 170 2.08 -12.68 -11.52
C PHE A 170 2.03 -14.07 -12.15
N SER A 171 0.85 -14.50 -12.64
CA SER A 171 0.70 -15.81 -13.27
C SER A 171 1.50 -15.94 -14.57
N GLU A 172 1.60 -14.87 -15.35
CA GLU A 172 2.42 -14.81 -16.57
C GLU A 172 3.91 -14.93 -16.22
N ALA A 173 4.37 -14.20 -15.21
CA ALA A 173 5.75 -14.27 -14.74
C ALA A 173 6.13 -15.69 -14.29
N LYS A 174 5.28 -16.36 -13.48
CA LYS A 174 5.54 -17.74 -13.04
C LYS A 174 5.55 -18.75 -14.20
N ARG A 175 4.72 -18.56 -15.23
CA ARG A 175 4.74 -19.42 -16.43
C ARG A 175 6.00 -19.24 -17.26
N ALA A 176 6.49 -18.01 -17.37
CA ALA A 176 7.74 -17.72 -18.06
C ALA A 176 8.94 -18.37 -17.34
N GLU A 177 8.93 -18.40 -16.00
CA GLU A 177 9.93 -19.09 -15.19
C GLU A 177 9.89 -20.62 -15.32
N SER A 178 8.71 -21.23 -15.48
CA SER A 178 8.59 -22.70 -15.54
C SER A 178 8.84 -23.31 -16.92
N GLY A 179 9.02 -22.50 -17.97
CA GLY A 179 9.25 -22.96 -19.36
C GLY A 179 8.02 -23.67 -19.98
N PRO A 180 7.98 -23.86 -21.32
CA PRO A 180 6.97 -24.71 -21.92
C PRO A 180 7.21 -26.16 -21.47
N LEU A 181 6.17 -26.80 -20.92
CA LEU A 181 6.16 -28.22 -20.58
C LEU A 181 6.76 -29.01 -21.75
N SER A 182 7.84 -29.74 -21.48
CA SER A 182 8.41 -30.74 -22.37
C SER A 182 7.29 -31.69 -22.81
N SER A 183 6.79 -31.51 -24.02
CA SER A 183 6.04 -32.54 -24.73
C SER A 183 7.05 -33.58 -25.21
N SER A 184 7.46 -34.49 -24.32
CA SER A 184 8.09 -35.72 -24.76
C SER A 184 7.05 -36.52 -25.55
N PRO A 185 7.28 -36.85 -26.83
CA PRO A 185 6.39 -37.76 -27.54
C PRO A 185 6.46 -39.15 -26.87
N PRO A 186 5.36 -39.93 -26.89
CA PRO A 186 5.36 -41.27 -26.34
C PRO A 186 6.37 -42.15 -27.09
N PRO A 187 7.08 -43.07 -26.41
CA PRO A 187 7.93 -44.03 -27.09
C PRO A 187 7.05 -44.91 -28.00
N MET A 188 7.47 -45.02 -29.26
CA MET A 188 6.92 -45.98 -30.23
C MET A 188 7.25 -47.41 -29.83
#